data_AF-A0A1G8DMV2-F1
#
_entry.id   AF-A0A1G8DMV2-F1
#
_cell.length_a   1.000
_cell.length_b   1.000
_cell.length_c   1.000
_cell.angle_alpha   90.00
_cell.angle_beta   90.00
_cell.angle_gamma   90.00
#
_symmetry.space_group_name_H-M   'P 1'
#
loop_
_entity.id
_entity.type
_entity.pdbx_description
1 polymer ?
#
loop_
_entity_poly.entity_id
_entity_poly.type
_entity_poly.pdbx_seq_one_letter_code
_entity_poly.pdbx_strand_id
1 'polypeptide(L)'
;MIPGGQLVGLGILFSMPGIPTLFAGDEFGLQGVNGEESRTPMPWDSLSREHHDLYDAAAHLGRLRRDTPALAFGGLRWLYAQGDVLAYIREHASGSVLVVACRSGFDDVTLPLDNLGIDAADSAADLWDIGGSAAEWAPFAGSGSGASASAGSGSFRGDGPGVRLWLVPGVVGPGS
;
A
#
# COMPACT_ATOMS: atom_id res chain seq x y z
N MET A 1 -14.66 7.68 11.94
CA MET A 1 -13.46 7.55 11.09
C MET A 1 -12.46 6.68 11.84
N ILE A 2 -11.72 5.79 11.18
CA ILE A 2 -10.64 5.01 11.80
C ILE A 2 -9.38 5.88 11.75
N PRO A 3 -8.63 6.10 12.85
CA PRO A 3 -7.36 6.82 12.82
C PRO A 3 -6.37 6.20 11.82
N GLY A 4 -5.74 7.02 10.98
CA GLY A 4 -4.87 6.55 9.89
C GLY A 4 -5.61 5.96 8.68
N GLY A 5 -6.93 5.76 8.73
CA GLY A 5 -7.70 5.11 7.68
C GLY A 5 -7.67 5.85 6.32
N GLN A 6 -7.52 7.17 6.31
CA GLN A 6 -7.35 7.94 5.07
C GLN A 6 -6.02 7.61 4.38
N LEU A 7 -4.93 7.45 5.14
CA LEU A 7 -3.62 7.05 4.59
C LEU A 7 -3.69 5.65 3.98
N VAL A 8 -4.38 4.71 4.63
CA VAL A 8 -4.68 3.37 4.06
C VAL A 8 -5.47 3.50 2.76
N GLY A 9 -6.49 4.35 2.73
CA GLY A 9 -7.28 4.67 1.54
C GLY A 9 -6.43 5.23 0.38
N LEU A 10 -5.52 6.16 0.65
CA LEU A 10 -4.59 6.70 -0.35
C LEU A 10 -3.67 5.60 -0.91
N GLY A 11 -3.08 4.77 -0.05
CA GLY A 11 -2.20 3.68 -0.49
C GLY A 11 -2.91 2.68 -1.41
N ILE A 12 -4.17 2.35 -1.13
CA ILE A 12 -5.00 1.51 -2.01
C ILE A 12 -5.34 2.25 -3.30
N LEU A 13 -5.84 3.50 -3.22
CA LEU A 13 -6.23 4.32 -4.38
C LEU A 13 -5.10 4.47 -5.40
N PHE A 14 -3.87 4.76 -4.93
CA PHE A 14 -2.71 4.95 -5.79
C PHE A 14 -2.02 3.64 -6.22
N SER A 15 -2.42 2.47 -5.70
CA SER A 15 -1.86 1.17 -6.09
C SER A 15 -2.83 0.24 -6.83
N MET A 16 -4.14 0.52 -6.83
CA MET A 16 -5.14 -0.19 -7.64
C MET A 16 -5.08 0.18 -9.14
N PRO A 17 -5.59 -0.66 -10.06
CA PRO A 17 -5.76 -0.30 -11.48
C PRO A 17 -6.73 0.88 -11.68
N GLY A 18 -6.55 1.65 -12.75
CA GLY A 18 -7.41 2.78 -13.12
C GLY A 18 -6.73 4.16 -12.96
N ILE A 19 -7.54 5.21 -12.86
CA ILE A 19 -7.08 6.60 -12.67
C ILE A 19 -7.39 7.00 -11.22
N PRO A 20 -6.39 7.19 -10.34
CA PRO A 20 -6.63 7.66 -8.98
C PRO A 20 -7.22 9.07 -9.04
N THR A 21 -8.35 9.25 -8.36
CA THR A 21 -9.09 10.51 -8.30
C THR A 21 -9.33 10.85 -6.84
N LEU A 22 -8.98 12.07 -6.44
CA LEU A 22 -9.26 12.64 -5.12
C LEU A 22 -10.34 13.70 -5.26
N PHE A 23 -11.17 13.86 -4.23
CA PHE A 23 -11.99 15.05 -4.08
C PHE A 23 -11.13 16.19 -3.53
N ALA A 24 -11.36 17.43 -3.99
CA ALA A 24 -10.54 18.57 -3.59
C ALA A 24 -10.72 18.86 -2.09
N GLY A 25 -9.68 18.59 -1.30
CA GLY A 25 -9.70 18.64 0.17
C GLY A 25 -9.36 17.31 0.82
N ASP A 26 -9.49 16.17 0.12
CA ASP A 26 -9.08 14.84 0.63
C ASP A 26 -7.58 14.82 0.93
N GLU A 27 -6.77 15.47 0.10
CA GLU A 27 -5.32 15.63 0.25
C GLU A 27 -4.94 16.47 1.49
N PHE A 28 -5.88 17.24 2.05
CA PHE A 28 -5.72 17.97 3.31
C PHE A 28 -6.55 17.37 4.45
N GLY A 29 -7.26 16.27 4.22
CA GLY A 29 -8.14 15.63 5.22
C GLY A 29 -9.34 16.48 5.64
N LEU A 30 -9.81 17.40 4.78
CA LEU A 30 -11.01 18.21 5.04
C LEU A 30 -12.24 17.31 5.25
N GLN A 31 -13.20 17.79 6.05
CA GLN A 31 -14.35 17.00 6.49
C GLN A 31 -15.67 17.69 6.17
N GLY A 32 -16.68 16.88 5.87
CA GLY A 32 -18.08 17.30 5.77
C GLY A 32 -18.99 16.08 5.90
N VAL A 33 -20.13 16.22 6.58
CA VAL A 33 -21.07 15.10 6.84
C VAL A 33 -22.20 15.00 5.81
N ASN A 34 -22.28 15.96 4.88
CA ASN A 34 -23.29 16.03 3.83
C ASN A 34 -22.76 16.74 2.57
N GLY A 35 -23.54 16.71 1.49
CA GLY A 35 -23.17 17.24 0.17
C GLY A 35 -23.17 18.77 0.01
N GLU A 36 -23.48 19.52 1.07
CA GLU A 36 -23.29 20.98 1.13
C GLU A 36 -21.95 21.30 1.83
N GLU A 37 -21.69 20.67 2.97
CA GLU A 37 -20.40 20.76 3.67
C GLU A 37 -19.23 20.26 2.80
N SER A 38 -19.46 19.21 1.99
CA SER A 38 -18.48 18.73 1.00
C SER A 38 -18.25 19.69 -0.18
N ARG A 39 -18.76 20.93 -0.12
CA ARG A 39 -18.53 22.02 -1.08
C ARG A 39 -18.07 23.31 -0.40
N THR A 40 -17.69 23.23 0.88
CA THR A 40 -17.12 24.36 1.63
C THR A 40 -15.92 24.95 0.88
N PRO A 41 -15.79 26.30 0.78
CA PRO A 41 -14.64 26.92 0.13
C PRO A 41 -13.31 26.49 0.76
N MET A 42 -12.33 26.19 -0.10
CA MET A 42 -11.00 25.73 0.29
C MET A 42 -10.28 26.79 1.17
N PRO A 43 -9.86 26.46 2.41
CA PRO A 43 -9.36 27.44 3.39
C PRO A 43 -7.85 27.74 3.22
N TRP A 44 -7.47 28.21 2.01
CA TRP A 44 -6.09 28.33 1.52
C TRP A 44 -5.07 28.91 2.51
N ASP A 45 -5.46 29.91 3.32
CA ASP A 45 -4.56 30.58 4.28
C ASP A 45 -4.10 29.69 5.46
N SER A 46 -4.83 28.60 5.75
CA SER A 46 -4.57 27.67 6.87
C SER A 46 -3.95 26.34 6.46
N LEU A 47 -4.26 25.82 5.27
CA LEU A 47 -3.88 24.47 4.81
C LEU A 47 -2.39 24.14 5.02
N SER A 48 -1.52 25.11 4.71
CA SER A 48 -0.06 24.97 4.78
C SER A 48 0.50 24.79 6.20
N ARG A 49 -0.34 24.89 7.24
CA ARG A 49 0.07 24.82 8.66
C ARG A 49 -0.44 23.57 9.38
N GLU A 50 -1.51 22.95 8.88
CA GLU A 50 -2.35 22.04 9.67
C GLU A 50 -2.50 20.63 9.05
N HIS A 51 -2.14 20.44 7.78
CA HIS A 51 -2.59 19.26 6.99
C HIS A 51 -1.50 18.57 6.15
N HIS A 52 -0.25 18.54 6.61
CA HIS A 52 0.89 18.05 5.81
C HIS A 52 0.89 16.53 5.53
N ASP A 53 0.58 15.68 6.51
CA ASP A 53 0.72 14.22 6.39
C ASP A 53 -0.01 13.61 5.17
N LEU A 54 -1.26 14.01 4.93
CA LEU A 54 -2.07 13.50 3.81
C LEU A 54 -1.63 14.07 2.47
N TYR A 55 -1.17 15.32 2.45
CA TYR A 55 -0.71 16.00 1.25
C TYR A 55 0.62 15.40 0.78
N ASP A 56 1.57 15.21 1.69
CA ASP A 56 2.87 14.60 1.39
C ASP A 56 2.73 13.12 1.02
N ALA A 57 1.82 12.38 1.67
CA ALA A 57 1.46 11.01 1.28
C ALA A 57 0.86 10.93 -0.12
N ALA A 58 -0.13 11.78 -0.45
CA ALA A 58 -0.74 11.83 -1.79
C ALA A 58 0.28 12.25 -2.86
N ALA A 59 1.15 13.22 -2.55
CA ALA A 59 2.22 13.66 -3.45
C ALA A 59 3.29 12.58 -3.65
N HIS A 60 3.64 11.80 -2.61
CA HIS A 60 4.57 10.67 -2.70
C HIS A 60 3.99 9.53 -3.51
N LEU A 61 2.79 9.06 -3.16
CA LEU A 61 2.09 8.00 -3.90
C LEU A 61 1.83 8.38 -5.36
N GLY A 62 1.55 9.67 -5.62
CA GLY A 62 1.45 10.23 -6.96
C GLY A 62 2.76 10.27 -7.75
N ARG A 63 3.92 10.42 -7.11
CA ARG A 63 5.25 10.19 -7.72
C ARG A 63 5.45 8.69 -7.98
N LEU A 64 5.35 7.89 -6.94
CA LEU A 64 5.57 6.44 -6.94
C LEU A 64 4.76 5.73 -8.05
N ARG A 65 3.50 6.11 -8.27
CA ARG A 65 2.66 5.53 -9.33
C ARG A 65 3.14 5.87 -10.75
N ARG A 66 3.74 7.04 -10.97
CA ARG A 66 4.33 7.42 -12.28
C ARG A 66 5.65 6.69 -12.51
N ASP A 67 6.46 6.60 -11.46
CA ASP A 67 7.83 6.12 -11.53
C ASP A 67 7.91 4.58 -11.46
N THR A 68 6.82 3.90 -11.07
CA THR A 68 6.70 2.44 -10.97
C THR A 68 5.67 1.88 -11.98
N PRO A 69 6.10 1.33 -13.14
CA PRO A 69 5.20 0.89 -14.20
C PRO A 69 4.13 -0.14 -13.79
N ALA A 70 4.43 -0.99 -12.81
CA ALA A 70 3.44 -1.92 -12.25
C ALA A 70 2.20 -1.22 -11.68
N LEU A 71 2.36 -0.07 -11.01
CA LEU A 71 1.24 0.64 -10.40
C LEU A 71 0.36 1.32 -11.47
N ALA A 72 0.97 1.88 -12.52
CA ALA A 72 0.23 2.49 -13.62
C ALA A 72 -0.43 1.45 -14.56
N PHE A 73 0.32 0.43 -15.00
CA PHE A 73 -0.03 -0.43 -16.14
C PHE A 73 -0.01 -1.94 -15.86
N GLY A 74 0.52 -2.37 -14.72
CA GLY A 74 0.63 -3.80 -14.39
C GLY A 74 -0.73 -4.48 -14.20
N GLY A 75 -0.74 -5.81 -14.31
CA GLY A 75 -1.90 -6.65 -13.95
C GLY A 75 -2.31 -6.48 -12.48
N LEU A 76 -3.40 -7.10 -12.08
CA LEU A 76 -3.82 -7.18 -10.67
C LEU A 76 -4.15 -8.64 -10.34
N ARG A 77 -3.50 -9.18 -9.31
CA ARG A 77 -3.80 -10.51 -8.76
C ARG A 77 -4.03 -10.41 -7.26
N TRP A 78 -5.22 -10.85 -6.82
CA TRP A 78 -5.56 -10.97 -5.40
C TRP A 78 -4.80 -12.14 -4.77
N LEU A 79 -4.29 -11.92 -3.56
CA LEU A 79 -3.53 -12.89 -2.77
C LEU A 79 -4.23 -13.24 -1.46
N TYR A 80 -4.85 -12.24 -0.82
CA TYR A 80 -5.61 -12.40 0.42
C TYR A 80 -6.69 -11.32 0.53
N ALA A 81 -7.87 -11.67 1.05
CA ALA A 81 -8.99 -10.74 1.22
C ALA A 81 -9.95 -11.27 2.31
N GLN A 82 -9.49 -11.30 3.56
CA GLN A 82 -10.22 -11.92 4.67
C GLN A 82 -10.00 -11.15 5.98
N GLY A 83 -11.08 -11.03 6.77
CA GLY A 83 -11.07 -10.30 8.04
C GLY A 83 -10.74 -8.82 7.83
N ASP A 84 -9.57 -8.42 8.32
CA ASP A 84 -9.13 -7.02 8.35
C ASP A 84 -7.97 -6.73 7.38
N VAL A 85 -7.55 -7.73 6.57
CA VAL A 85 -6.37 -7.66 5.71
C VAL A 85 -6.73 -7.91 4.24
N LEU A 86 -6.14 -7.08 3.38
CA LEU A 86 -6.22 -7.13 1.93
C LEU A 86 -4.81 -7.18 1.35
N ALA A 87 -4.49 -8.22 0.58
CA ALA A 87 -3.21 -8.37 -0.11
C ALA A 87 -3.40 -8.65 -1.60
N TYR A 88 -2.65 -7.93 -2.43
CA TYR A 88 -2.63 -8.09 -3.88
C TYR A 88 -1.26 -7.74 -4.45
N ILE A 89 -0.97 -8.27 -5.63
CA ILE A 89 0.23 -7.91 -6.40
C ILE A 89 -0.17 -7.19 -7.71
N ARG A 90 0.60 -6.16 -8.04
CA ARG A 90 0.55 -5.46 -9.33
C ARG A 90 1.70 -5.95 -10.20
N GLU A 91 1.39 -6.70 -11.25
CA GLU A 91 2.37 -7.53 -11.97
C GLU A 91 2.83 -6.87 -13.28
N HIS A 92 4.15 -6.69 -13.46
CA HIS A 92 4.73 -6.11 -14.67
C HIS A 92 6.14 -6.64 -14.93
N ALA A 93 6.55 -6.73 -16.20
CA ALA A 93 7.81 -7.35 -16.59
C ALA A 93 9.06 -6.61 -16.08
N SER A 94 8.97 -5.31 -15.79
CA SER A 94 10.08 -4.50 -15.26
C SER A 94 10.21 -4.50 -13.73
N GLY A 95 9.48 -5.36 -13.03
CA GLY A 95 9.29 -5.31 -11.57
C GLY A 95 7.81 -5.22 -11.22
N SER A 96 7.40 -5.96 -10.20
CA SER A 96 6.02 -6.03 -9.70
C SER A 96 5.91 -5.32 -8.34
N VAL A 97 4.72 -4.96 -7.89
CA VAL A 97 4.51 -4.38 -6.54
C VAL A 97 3.55 -5.22 -5.72
N LEU A 98 4.05 -5.83 -4.64
CA LEU A 98 3.23 -6.42 -3.60
C LEU A 98 2.65 -5.31 -2.71
N VAL A 99 1.35 -5.37 -2.45
CA VAL A 99 0.64 -4.45 -1.58
C VAL A 99 -0.07 -5.26 -0.50
N VAL A 100 0.13 -4.86 0.77
CA VAL A 100 -0.64 -5.37 1.91
C VAL A 100 -1.23 -4.17 2.64
N ALA A 101 -2.56 -4.15 2.79
CA ALA A 101 -3.32 -3.13 3.50
C ALA A 101 -4.14 -3.78 4.62
N CYS A 102 -4.25 -3.10 5.76
CA CYS A 102 -5.00 -3.57 6.92
C CYS A 102 -5.78 -2.42 7.58
N ARG A 103 -6.96 -2.74 8.14
CA ARG A 103 -7.83 -1.75 8.83
C ARG A 103 -7.78 -1.83 10.35
N SER A 104 -7.13 -2.87 10.88
CA SER A 104 -6.91 -3.19 12.30
C SER A 104 -5.81 -4.25 12.38
N GLY A 105 -5.34 -4.55 13.59
CA GLY A 105 -4.33 -5.59 13.80
C GLY A 105 -4.80 -7.01 13.48
N PHE A 106 -3.83 -7.90 13.25
CA PHE A 106 -4.01 -9.29 12.82
C PHE A 106 -2.77 -10.13 13.18
N ASP A 107 -2.95 -11.37 13.62
CA ASP A 107 -1.86 -12.19 14.16
C ASP A 107 -1.11 -13.03 13.12
N ASP A 108 -1.82 -13.67 12.18
CA ASP A 108 -1.25 -14.55 11.16
C ASP A 108 -2.01 -14.46 9.83
N VAL A 109 -1.33 -13.99 8.79
CA VAL A 109 -1.73 -14.08 7.37
C VAL A 109 -0.58 -14.67 6.57
N THR A 110 -0.82 -15.72 5.79
CA THR A 110 0.20 -16.36 4.95
C THR A 110 -0.07 -16.12 3.47
N LEU A 111 0.90 -15.59 2.73
CA LEU A 111 0.84 -15.42 1.27
C LEU A 111 1.74 -16.47 0.58
N PRO A 112 1.27 -17.13 -0.50
CA PRO A 112 2.06 -18.12 -1.23
C PRO A 112 2.99 -17.43 -2.24
N LEU A 113 4.20 -17.07 -1.80
CA LEU A 113 5.17 -16.30 -2.59
C LEU A 113 5.77 -17.10 -3.77
N ASP A 114 5.89 -18.43 -3.65
CA ASP A 114 6.25 -19.33 -4.77
C ASP A 114 5.34 -19.12 -5.99
N ASN A 115 4.03 -18.99 -5.76
CA ASN A 115 3.04 -18.78 -6.81
C ASN A 115 3.14 -17.39 -7.47
N LEU A 116 4.06 -16.53 -7.00
CA LEU A 116 4.37 -15.22 -7.54
C LEU A 116 5.69 -15.19 -8.32
N GLY A 117 6.48 -16.26 -8.27
CA GLY A 117 7.86 -16.26 -8.78
C GLY A 117 8.77 -15.34 -7.97
N ILE A 118 8.55 -15.29 -6.64
CA ILE A 118 9.32 -14.48 -5.69
C ILE A 118 10.02 -15.44 -4.73
N ASP A 119 11.31 -15.65 -4.94
CA ASP A 119 12.14 -16.50 -4.09
C ASP A 119 12.53 -15.76 -2.80
N ALA A 120 12.82 -16.52 -1.73
CA ALA A 120 13.32 -15.95 -0.47
C ALA A 120 14.73 -15.31 -0.59
N ALA A 121 15.39 -15.46 -1.74
CA ALA A 121 16.65 -14.82 -2.09
C ALA A 121 16.47 -13.49 -2.86
N ASP A 122 15.27 -13.17 -3.33
CA ASP A 122 15.01 -11.93 -4.06
C ASP A 122 15.03 -10.72 -3.14
N SER A 123 15.73 -9.66 -3.54
CA SER A 123 15.72 -8.40 -2.81
C SER A 123 14.47 -7.58 -3.15
N ALA A 124 13.54 -7.46 -2.21
CA ALA A 124 12.49 -6.45 -2.33
C ALA A 124 12.95 -5.08 -1.79
N ALA A 125 12.49 -4.01 -2.41
CA ALA A 125 12.66 -2.65 -1.92
C ALA A 125 11.34 -2.14 -1.32
N ASP A 126 11.39 -1.62 -0.10
CA ASP A 126 10.29 -0.86 0.48
C ASP A 126 10.03 0.41 -0.34
N LEU A 127 8.80 0.60 -0.81
CA LEU A 127 8.39 1.76 -1.61
C LEU A 127 7.60 2.80 -0.82
N TRP A 128 6.79 2.34 0.12
CA TRP A 128 5.94 3.16 0.98
C TRP A 128 5.42 2.34 2.17
N ASP A 129 5.32 2.98 3.34
CA ASP A 129 4.73 2.45 4.56
C ASP A 129 4.14 3.61 5.39
N ILE A 130 3.08 3.33 6.16
CA ILE A 130 2.30 4.33 6.91
C ILE A 130 1.53 3.65 8.06
N GLY A 131 1.97 3.90 9.29
CA GLY A 131 1.30 3.46 10.51
C GLY A 131 2.10 3.78 11.76
N GLY A 132 1.42 3.88 12.91
CA GLY A 132 2.04 3.90 14.24
C GLY A 132 2.17 2.51 14.87
N SER A 133 1.70 1.47 14.17
CA SER A 133 1.96 0.06 14.46
C SER A 133 3.45 -0.25 14.32
N ALA A 134 3.97 -1.19 15.12
CA ALA A 134 5.29 -1.76 14.85
C ALA A 134 5.12 -2.83 13.77
N ALA A 135 5.53 -2.51 12.52
CA ALA A 135 5.28 -3.34 11.28
C ALA A 135 6.56 -4.28 11.49
N GLU A 136 6.41 -5.47 12.08
CA GLU A 136 7.45 -6.53 12.12
C GLU A 136 7.46 -7.30 10.78
N TRP A 137 7.43 -6.54 9.68
CA TRP A 137 7.14 -7.04 8.34
C TRP A 137 8.40 -7.12 7.49
N ALA A 138 9.12 -8.21 7.65
CA ALA A 138 10.20 -8.59 6.76
C ALA A 138 9.69 -9.73 5.84
N PRO A 139 9.02 -9.45 4.69
CA PRO A 139 8.60 -10.50 3.76
C PRO A 139 9.79 -11.28 3.14
N PHE A 140 11.01 -10.79 3.37
CA PHE A 140 12.29 -11.40 3.05
C PHE A 140 13.11 -11.34 4.34
N ALA A 141 13.80 -12.43 4.71
CA ALA A 141 14.45 -12.57 6.01
C ALA A 141 15.71 -11.68 6.13
N GLY A 142 15.52 -10.36 6.33
CA GLY A 142 16.61 -9.38 6.25
C GLY A 142 16.39 -7.98 6.84
N SER A 143 15.25 -7.66 7.47
CA SER A 143 15.00 -6.32 8.04
C SER A 143 14.48 -6.26 9.48
N GLY A 144 14.18 -7.41 10.13
CA GLY A 144 13.70 -7.46 11.52
C GLY A 144 13.99 -8.80 12.20
N SER A 145 14.25 -8.78 13.51
CA SER A 145 14.67 -9.95 14.29
C SER A 145 13.48 -10.80 14.78
N GLY A 146 12.86 -11.54 13.85
CA GLY A 146 11.76 -12.47 14.22
C GLY A 146 11.21 -13.37 13.10
N ALA A 147 11.42 -13.04 11.82
CA ALA A 147 10.80 -13.76 10.71
C ALA A 147 11.38 -15.18 10.48
N SER A 148 10.57 -16.21 10.69
CA SER A 148 10.88 -17.60 10.35
C SER A 148 10.29 -17.97 8.99
N ALA A 149 11.03 -17.69 7.91
CA ALA A 149 10.59 -18.01 6.55
C ALA A 149 10.61 -19.54 6.28
N SER A 150 9.43 -20.17 6.26
CA SER A 150 9.26 -21.47 5.62
C SER A 150 9.25 -21.28 4.10
N ALA A 151 10.14 -21.99 3.40
CA ALA A 151 10.37 -21.83 1.97
C ALA A 151 9.06 -21.69 1.16
N GLY A 152 8.99 -20.64 0.34
CA GLY A 152 7.86 -20.37 -0.56
C GLY A 152 6.64 -19.66 0.01
N SER A 153 6.65 -19.32 1.30
CA SER A 153 5.51 -18.63 1.95
C SER A 153 5.97 -17.51 2.88
N GLY A 154 5.33 -16.34 2.77
CA GLY A 154 5.53 -15.21 3.66
C GLY A 154 4.41 -15.13 4.69
N SER A 155 4.76 -15.07 5.98
CA SER A 155 3.83 -14.83 7.09
C SER A 155 3.84 -13.35 7.50
N PHE A 156 2.67 -12.78 7.77
CA PHE A 156 2.46 -11.38 8.09
C PHE A 156 1.59 -11.24 9.34
N ARG A 157 1.91 -10.26 10.19
CA ARG A 157 1.10 -9.82 11.33
C ARG A 157 1.06 -8.29 11.41
N GLY A 158 0.29 -7.68 12.28
CA GLY A 158 0.35 -6.23 12.54
C GLY A 158 -0.58 -5.78 13.66
N ASP A 159 -0.32 -4.59 14.22
CA ASP A 159 -1.01 -4.12 15.45
C ASP A 159 -2.14 -3.10 15.20
N GLY A 160 -2.34 -2.64 13.97
CA GLY A 160 -3.27 -1.54 13.68
C GLY A 160 -3.51 -1.30 12.19
N PRO A 161 -4.20 -0.20 11.82
CA PRO A 161 -4.42 0.19 10.43
C PRO A 161 -3.11 0.63 9.77
N GLY A 162 -2.87 0.19 8.54
CA GLY A 162 -1.68 0.54 7.76
C GLY A 162 -1.71 -0.02 6.34
N VAL A 163 -0.78 0.42 5.49
CA VAL A 163 -0.57 -0.16 4.16
C VAL A 163 0.88 -0.01 3.72
N ARG A 164 1.47 -1.12 3.25
CA ARG A 164 2.87 -1.20 2.83
C ARG A 164 2.99 -1.75 1.42
N LEU A 165 3.89 -1.14 0.65
CA LEU A 165 4.16 -1.43 -0.76
C LEU A 165 5.63 -1.88 -0.91
N TRP A 166 5.84 -3.03 -1.56
CA TRP A 166 7.16 -3.57 -1.85
C TRP A 166 7.37 -3.75 -3.35
N LEU A 167 8.46 -3.22 -3.90
CA LEU A 167 8.93 -3.61 -5.23
C LEU A 167 9.55 -4.99 -5.14
N VAL A 168 9.09 -5.91 -5.97
CA VAL A 168 9.55 -7.31 -6.09
C VAL A 168 9.87 -7.59 -7.57
N PRO A 169 10.50 -8.73 -7.92
CA PRO A 169 10.85 -9.03 -9.31
C PRO A 169 9.68 -8.95 -10.32
N GLY A 170 10.06 -8.76 -11.59
CA GLY A 170 9.11 -8.68 -12.68
C GLY A 170 8.66 -10.07 -13.14
N VAL A 171 7.37 -10.22 -13.46
CA VAL A 171 6.87 -11.48 -14.03
C VAL A 171 7.33 -11.64 -15.47
N VAL A 172 8.02 -12.75 -15.78
CA VAL A 172 8.47 -13.09 -17.12
C VAL A 172 7.33 -13.78 -17.88
N GLY A 173 6.98 -13.27 -19.06
CA GLY A 173 5.91 -13.84 -19.88
C GLY A 173 6.37 -15.10 -20.61
N PRO A 174 5.48 -16.08 -20.90
CA PRO A 174 5.82 -17.24 -21.71
C PRO A 174 6.05 -16.85 -23.18
N GLY A 175 7.29 -16.43 -23.51
CA GLY A 175 7.69 -16.03 -24.86
C GLY A 175 8.74 -14.91 -24.96
N SER A 176 9.27 -14.40 -23.83
CA SER A 176 10.39 -13.45 -23.76
C SER A 176 11.71 -14.13 -23.43
#